data_AF-A0A0L6UWG7-F1
#
_entry.id   AF-A0A0L6UWG7-F1
#
_cell.length_a   1.000
_cell.length_b   1.000
_cell.length_c   1.000
_cell.angle_alpha   90.00
_cell.angle_beta   90.00
_cell.angle_gamma   90.00
#
_symmetry.space_group_name_H-M   'P 1'
#
loop_
_entity.id
_entity.type
_entity.pdbx_description
1 polymer ?
#
loop_
_entity_poly.entity_id
_entity_poly.type
_entity_poly.pdbx_seq_one_letter_code
_entity_poly.pdbx_strand_id
1 'polypeptide(L)'
;MCLDNQTRNLNDDGYQQILWLFGEQDYLTEVGTMNLFVALEDESGMVELVTPPLDDKILPGVTRHSVLELLRSHLDGSRTLDGLPTKFKLSERPITMSEMVEKSQSGRLTETFGTGTAAIVSSVERIGYKGKDMKIPVGPAGLGTFANVVQREILGRQTGEIPSDWAVVL
;
A
#
# COMPACT_ATOMS: atom_id res chain seq x y z
N MET A 1 -3.82 -7.98 -9.13
CA MET A 1 -5.12 -7.91 -8.44
C MET A 1 -6.23 -7.74 -9.44
N CYS A 2 -7.38 -8.39 -9.23
CA CYS A 2 -8.63 -8.02 -9.91
C CYS A 2 -9.65 -7.53 -8.88
N LEU A 3 -10.70 -6.88 -9.34
CA LEU A 3 -11.73 -6.33 -8.46
C LEU A 3 -12.81 -7.36 -8.16
N ASP A 4 -13.34 -7.29 -6.94
CA ASP A 4 -14.39 -8.17 -6.43
C ASP A 4 -15.68 -8.19 -7.25
N ASN A 5 -16.04 -7.08 -7.91
CA ASN A 5 -17.27 -6.96 -8.71
C ASN A 5 -17.15 -7.47 -10.15
N GLN A 6 -15.96 -7.88 -10.58
CA GLN A 6 -15.74 -8.34 -11.95
C GLN A 6 -15.94 -9.86 -11.99
N THR A 7 -16.78 -10.35 -12.91
CA THR A 7 -17.09 -11.77 -13.19
C THR A 7 -15.91 -12.58 -13.76
N ARG A 8 -14.69 -12.22 -13.39
CA ARG A 8 -13.43 -12.82 -13.86
C ARG A 8 -12.97 -13.87 -12.88
N ASN A 9 -12.71 -15.08 -13.36
CA ASN A 9 -12.06 -16.10 -12.55
C ASN A 9 -10.61 -15.65 -12.32
N LEU A 10 -10.24 -15.35 -11.07
CA LEU A 10 -8.93 -14.83 -10.65
C LEU A 10 -7.77 -15.52 -11.37
N ASN A 11 -7.81 -16.85 -11.40
CA ASN A 11 -6.74 -17.69 -11.93
C ASN A 11 -6.65 -17.68 -13.46
N ASP A 12 -7.79 -17.60 -14.15
CA ASP A 12 -7.81 -17.70 -15.62
C ASP A 12 -7.25 -16.43 -16.28
N ASP A 13 -7.37 -15.28 -15.60
CA ASP A 13 -6.84 -13.98 -16.05
C ASP A 13 -5.49 -13.60 -15.40
N GLY A 14 -4.89 -14.52 -14.64
CA GLY A 14 -3.56 -14.36 -14.04
C GLY A 14 -3.50 -13.35 -12.88
N TYR A 15 -4.58 -13.17 -12.13
CA TYR A 15 -4.62 -12.34 -10.92
C TYR A 15 -4.55 -13.22 -9.66
N GLN A 16 -3.78 -12.80 -8.66
CA GLN A 16 -3.54 -13.60 -7.45
C GLN A 16 -4.38 -13.18 -6.25
N GLN A 17 -4.95 -11.97 -6.27
CA GLN A 17 -5.61 -11.34 -5.13
C GLN A 17 -6.77 -10.47 -5.61
N ILE A 18 -7.77 -10.34 -4.74
CA ILE A 18 -8.91 -9.44 -4.92
C ILE A 18 -8.56 -8.06 -4.35
N LEU A 19 -8.88 -6.98 -5.05
CA LEU A 19 -8.94 -5.64 -4.48
C LEU A 19 -10.42 -5.33 -4.22
N TRP A 20 -10.76 -5.16 -2.95
CA TRP A 20 -12.12 -4.99 -2.46
C TRP A 20 -12.60 -3.55 -2.66
N LEU A 21 -13.79 -3.41 -3.24
CA LEU A 21 -14.42 -2.13 -3.51
C LEU A 21 -15.69 -1.93 -2.69
N PHE A 22 -15.99 -0.69 -2.35
CA PHE A 22 -17.20 -0.34 -1.63
C PHE A 22 -17.94 0.86 -2.22
N GLY A 23 -19.27 0.77 -2.21
CA GLY A 23 -20.16 1.85 -2.66
C GLY A 23 -20.17 2.07 -4.18
N GLU A 24 -21.03 2.97 -4.62
CA GLU A 24 -21.21 3.27 -6.05
C GLU A 24 -20.00 4.00 -6.67
N GLN A 25 -19.17 4.60 -5.81
CA GLN A 25 -17.97 5.34 -6.19
C GLN A 25 -16.73 4.44 -6.34
N ASP A 26 -16.87 3.11 -6.14
CA ASP A 26 -15.76 2.15 -6.17
C ASP A 26 -14.62 2.57 -5.21
N TYR A 27 -14.95 2.81 -3.93
CA TYR A 27 -13.94 3.10 -2.90
C TYR A 27 -13.07 1.89 -2.64
N LEU A 28 -11.74 2.06 -2.65
CA LEU A 28 -10.82 0.98 -2.32
C LEU A 28 -10.81 0.76 -0.79
N THR A 29 -10.80 -0.50 -0.39
CA THR A 29 -10.77 -0.89 1.03
C THR A 29 -9.54 -1.73 1.34
N GLU A 30 -9.52 -2.98 0.92
CA GLU A 30 -8.47 -3.96 1.24
C GLU A 30 -8.01 -4.73 0.00
N VAL A 31 -6.85 -5.37 0.12
CA VAL A 31 -6.29 -6.27 -0.88
C VAL A 31 -6.26 -7.67 -0.30
N GLY A 32 -7.15 -8.56 -0.75
CA GLY A 32 -7.26 -9.91 -0.22
C GLY A 32 -7.51 -9.86 1.28
N THR A 33 -6.51 -10.26 2.07
CA THR A 33 -6.52 -10.19 3.54
C THR A 33 -5.48 -9.19 4.09
N MET A 34 -5.20 -8.13 3.34
CA MET A 34 -4.18 -7.12 3.64
C MET A 34 -4.77 -5.72 3.54
N ASN A 35 -4.31 -4.81 4.41
CA ASN A 35 -4.64 -3.40 4.29
C ASN A 35 -3.88 -2.75 3.12
N LEU A 36 -4.54 -1.83 2.42
CA LEU A 36 -4.00 -1.17 1.22
C LEU A 36 -3.24 0.12 1.54
N PHE A 37 -2.14 0.33 0.82
CA PHE A 37 -1.45 1.61 0.68
C PHE A 37 -1.25 1.97 -0.80
N VAL A 38 -1.38 3.25 -1.13
CA VAL A 38 -1.23 3.82 -2.49
C VAL A 38 -0.37 5.07 -2.41
N ALA A 39 0.69 5.15 -3.22
CA ALA A 39 1.47 6.37 -3.38
C ALA A 39 1.04 7.13 -4.64
N LEU A 40 0.65 8.39 -4.45
CA LEU A 40 0.16 9.29 -5.49
C LEU A 40 1.02 10.55 -5.50
N GLU A 41 1.44 10.99 -6.68
CA GLU A 41 2.14 12.26 -6.86
C GLU A 41 1.15 13.38 -7.20
N ASP A 42 1.40 14.58 -6.68
CA ASP A 42 0.74 15.80 -7.12
C ASP A 42 1.50 16.50 -8.25
N GLU A 43 1.03 17.65 -8.71
CA GLU A 43 1.68 18.39 -9.80
C GLU A 43 3.03 19.00 -9.43
N SER A 44 3.32 19.14 -8.13
CA SER A 44 4.58 19.66 -7.62
C SER A 44 5.66 18.59 -7.46
N GLY A 45 5.32 17.32 -7.66
CA GLY A 45 6.19 16.18 -7.37
C GLY A 45 6.14 15.71 -5.93
N MET A 46 5.23 16.24 -5.10
CA MET A 46 5.05 15.77 -3.73
C MET A 46 4.27 14.47 -3.74
N VAL A 47 4.79 13.46 -3.06
CA VAL A 47 4.09 12.17 -2.88
C VAL A 47 3.14 12.24 -1.69
N GLU A 48 1.91 11.80 -1.89
CA GLU A 48 0.95 11.43 -0.86
C GLU A 48 0.86 9.91 -0.79
N LEU A 49 1.25 9.34 0.34
CA LEU A 49 1.00 7.94 0.67
C LEU A 49 -0.33 7.83 1.42
N VAL A 50 -1.30 7.19 0.78
CA VAL A 50 -2.69 7.09 1.24
C VAL A 50 -2.99 5.67 1.69
N THR A 51 -3.69 5.53 2.80
CA THR A 51 -4.40 4.29 3.17
C THR A 51 -5.85 4.63 3.52
N PRO A 52 -6.83 3.76 3.20
CA PRO A 52 -8.20 3.97 3.64
C PRO A 52 -8.31 4.12 5.18
N PRO A 53 -9.20 5.00 5.71
CA PRO A 53 -9.35 5.24 7.14
C PRO A 53 -10.04 4.05 7.81
N LEU A 54 -9.82 3.85 9.10
CA LEU A 54 -10.52 2.79 9.83
C LEU A 54 -12.02 3.11 9.94
N ASP A 55 -12.84 2.19 9.46
CA ASP A 55 -14.28 2.15 9.62
C ASP A 55 -14.75 0.69 9.68
N ASP A 56 -16.06 0.44 9.64
CA ASP A 56 -16.62 -0.93 9.72
C ASP A 56 -16.22 -1.88 8.55
N LYS A 57 -15.47 -1.41 7.54
CA LYS A 57 -15.10 -2.20 6.35
C LYS A 57 -13.62 -2.55 6.30
N ILE A 58 -12.79 -1.92 7.13
CA ILE A 58 -11.34 -2.03 7.06
C ILE A 58 -10.83 -2.59 8.38
N LEU A 59 -10.16 -3.74 8.32
CA LEU A 59 -9.64 -4.36 9.53
C LEU A 59 -8.49 -3.52 10.10
N PRO A 60 -8.44 -3.28 11.42
CA PRO A 60 -7.36 -2.54 12.07
C PRO A 60 -6.10 -3.41 12.18
N GLY A 61 -5.45 -3.67 11.04
CA GLY A 61 -4.29 -4.55 10.97
C GLY A 61 -3.08 -4.02 11.74
N VAL A 62 -2.42 -4.91 12.50
CA VAL A 62 -1.21 -4.58 13.27
C VAL A 62 -0.09 -4.13 12.33
N THR A 63 0.12 -4.83 11.20
CA THR A 63 1.13 -4.44 10.20
C THR A 63 0.86 -3.05 9.62
N ARG A 64 -0.40 -2.71 9.33
CA ARG A 64 -0.80 -1.36 8.89
C ARG A 64 -0.45 -0.31 9.95
N HIS A 65 -0.77 -0.60 11.21
CA HIS A 65 -0.46 0.29 12.32
C HIS A 65 1.05 0.53 12.43
N SER A 66 1.86 -0.53 12.42
CA SER A 66 3.32 -0.44 12.45
C SER A 66 3.89 0.37 11.27
N VAL A 67 3.35 0.18 10.06
CA VAL A 67 3.74 0.98 8.88
C VAL A 67 3.44 2.47 9.10
N LEU A 68 2.24 2.82 9.56
CA LEU A 68 1.87 4.21 9.85
C LEU A 68 2.76 4.82 10.93
N GLU A 69 3.08 4.07 11.98
CA GLU A 69 3.96 4.52 13.07
C GLU A 69 5.39 4.80 12.56
N LEU A 70 5.97 3.89 11.78
CA LEU A 70 7.29 4.08 11.17
C LEU A 70 7.32 5.34 10.31
N LEU A 71 6.33 5.50 9.43
CA LEU A 71 6.27 6.63 8.51
C LEU A 71 6.03 7.96 9.24
N ARG A 72 5.23 7.97 10.31
CA ARG A 72 5.06 9.15 11.17
C ARG A 72 6.36 9.53 11.86
N SER A 73 7.07 8.54 12.43
CA SER A 73 8.36 8.77 13.09
C SER A 73 9.45 9.29 12.12
N HIS A 74 9.32 8.95 10.84
CA HIS A 74 10.13 9.54 9.78
C HIS A 74 9.80 11.01 9.53
N LEU A 75 8.51 11.31 9.39
CA LEU A 75 8.04 12.66 9.09
C LEU A 75 8.25 13.65 10.25
N ASP A 76 8.17 13.18 11.49
CA ASP A 76 8.40 14.02 12.68
C ASP A 76 9.88 14.14 13.08
N GLY A 77 10.76 13.36 12.43
CA GLY A 77 12.20 13.38 12.66
C GLY A 77 12.68 12.61 13.89
N SER A 78 11.80 11.91 14.61
CA SER A 78 12.19 11.04 15.72
C SER A 78 12.93 9.79 15.26
N ARG A 79 12.76 9.37 13.99
CA ARG A 79 13.47 8.26 13.38
C ARG A 79 13.71 8.47 11.89
N THR A 80 14.97 8.53 11.45
CA THR A 80 15.28 8.51 10.03
C THR A 80 15.17 7.09 9.46
N LEU A 81 14.48 6.96 8.32
CA LEU A 81 14.31 5.70 7.61
C LEU A 81 15.04 5.81 6.27
N ASP A 82 16.19 5.17 6.16
CA ASP A 82 17.06 5.31 4.99
C ASP A 82 16.38 4.78 3.74
N GLY A 83 16.31 5.62 2.70
CA GLY A 83 15.67 5.32 1.41
C GLY A 83 14.31 5.97 1.21
N LEU A 84 13.72 6.61 2.23
CA LEU A 84 12.51 7.43 2.07
C LEU A 84 12.83 8.89 1.73
N PRO A 85 11.93 9.59 1.00
CA PRO A 85 12.04 11.03 0.84
C PRO A 85 11.83 11.74 2.19
N THR A 86 12.58 12.83 2.42
CA THR A 86 12.51 13.61 3.67
C THR A 86 11.17 14.32 3.87
N LYS A 87 10.36 14.45 2.81
CA LYS A 87 9.03 15.03 2.86
C LYS A 87 8.10 14.23 1.96
N PHE A 88 6.96 13.86 2.51
CA PHE A 88 5.80 13.32 1.82
C PHE A 88 4.57 13.56 2.70
N LYS A 89 3.38 13.42 2.13
CA LYS A 89 2.12 13.47 2.87
C LYS A 89 1.69 12.04 3.23
N LEU A 90 1.30 11.81 4.48
CA LEU A 90 0.72 10.54 4.93
C LEU A 90 -0.74 10.77 5.29
N SER A 91 -1.65 10.08 4.59
CA SER A 91 -3.10 10.33 4.73
C SER A 91 -3.87 9.04 5.01
N GLU A 92 -4.69 9.07 6.04
CA GLU A 92 -5.77 8.10 6.25
C GLU A 92 -7.06 8.69 5.65
N ARG A 93 -7.33 8.43 4.36
CA ARG A 93 -8.48 9.00 3.64
C ARG A 93 -9.07 8.03 2.61
N PRO A 94 -10.37 8.15 2.27
CA PRO A 94 -10.94 7.39 1.17
C PRO A 94 -10.20 7.66 -0.14
N ILE A 95 -10.08 6.61 -0.96
CA ILE A 95 -9.52 6.63 -2.31
C ILE A 95 -10.42 5.81 -3.23
N THR A 96 -10.63 6.28 -4.46
CA THR A 96 -11.55 5.65 -5.42
C THR A 96 -10.80 5.09 -6.62
N MET A 97 -11.43 4.15 -7.32
CA MET A 97 -10.88 3.66 -8.60
C MET A 97 -10.80 4.75 -9.66
N SER A 98 -11.67 5.78 -9.61
CA SER A 98 -11.57 6.92 -10.53
C SER A 98 -10.28 7.72 -10.32
N GLU A 99 -9.90 7.96 -9.06
CA GLU A 99 -8.64 8.63 -8.71
C GLU A 99 -7.43 7.78 -9.15
N MET A 100 -7.47 6.47 -8.90
CA MET A 100 -6.42 5.54 -9.33
C MET A 100 -6.20 5.57 -10.85
N VAL A 101 -7.28 5.53 -11.63
CA VAL A 101 -7.22 5.57 -13.10
C VAL A 101 -6.65 6.91 -13.59
N GLU A 102 -7.12 8.03 -13.05
CA GLU A 102 -6.63 9.36 -13.41
C GLU A 102 -5.12 9.51 -13.13
N LYS A 103 -4.69 9.09 -11.94
CA LYS A 103 -3.29 9.17 -11.52
C LYS A 103 -2.42 8.22 -12.32
N SER A 104 -2.90 7.02 -12.65
CA SER A 104 -2.18 6.10 -13.55
C SER A 104 -2.00 6.69 -14.95
N GLN A 105 -3.06 7.25 -15.55
CA GLN A 105 -3.00 7.84 -16.89
C GLN A 105 -2.09 9.06 -16.97
N SER A 106 -1.99 9.82 -15.88
CA SER A 106 -1.09 10.97 -15.78
C SER A 106 0.34 10.60 -15.32
N GLY A 107 0.64 9.33 -15.10
CA GLY A 107 1.95 8.88 -14.63
C GLY A 107 2.26 9.23 -13.16
N ARG A 108 1.24 9.62 -12.38
CA ARG A 108 1.33 10.06 -10.99
C ARG A 108 0.89 9.00 -9.97
N LEU A 109 0.54 7.79 -10.41
CA LEU A 109 0.39 6.63 -9.53
C LEU A 109 1.73 5.90 -9.48
N THR A 110 2.47 6.07 -8.39
CA THR A 110 3.88 5.68 -8.32
C THR A 110 4.08 4.33 -7.63
N GLU A 111 3.17 3.95 -6.73
CA GLU A 111 3.28 2.71 -5.98
C GLU A 111 1.92 2.25 -5.45
N THR A 112 1.71 0.94 -5.33
CA THR A 112 0.58 0.37 -4.59
C THR A 112 1.04 -0.93 -3.93
N PHE A 113 0.67 -1.13 -2.67
CA PHE A 113 1.03 -2.35 -1.92
C PHE A 113 0.02 -2.69 -0.83
N GLY A 114 -0.11 -3.97 -0.53
CA GLY A 114 -0.82 -4.49 0.62
C GLY A 114 0.12 -4.71 1.81
N THR A 115 -0.40 -4.61 3.03
CA THR A 115 0.31 -4.92 4.28
C THR A 115 -0.49 -5.91 5.12
N GLY A 116 0.20 -6.91 5.67
CA GLY A 116 -0.45 -7.95 6.46
C GLY A 116 0.57 -8.89 7.08
N THR A 117 0.20 -9.59 8.16
CA THR A 117 1.14 -10.40 8.95
C THR A 117 1.86 -11.48 8.14
N ALA A 118 1.17 -12.10 7.17
CA ALA A 118 1.71 -13.22 6.41
C ALA A 118 2.87 -12.83 5.47
N ALA A 119 2.81 -11.65 4.86
CA ALA A 119 3.79 -11.21 3.84
C ALA A 119 4.56 -9.96 4.25
N ILE A 120 4.19 -9.31 5.36
CA ILE A 120 4.61 -7.97 5.79
C ILE A 120 4.16 -6.90 4.80
N VAL A 121 4.67 -6.95 3.57
CA VAL A 121 4.33 -6.11 2.42
C VAL A 121 4.23 -6.97 1.17
N SER A 122 3.20 -6.72 0.35
CA SER A 122 3.04 -7.29 -0.99
C SER A 122 2.81 -6.18 -2.00
N SER A 123 3.71 -6.01 -2.97
CA SER A 123 3.51 -5.05 -4.06
C SER A 123 2.34 -5.43 -4.96
N VAL A 124 1.81 -4.42 -5.65
CA VAL A 124 0.79 -4.57 -6.68
C VAL A 124 1.40 -4.13 -7.99
N GLU A 125 1.49 -5.02 -8.97
CA GLU A 125 2.03 -4.70 -10.31
C GLU A 125 0.94 -4.43 -11.35
N ARG A 126 -0.27 -4.92 -11.09
CA ARG A 126 -1.38 -4.87 -12.04
C ARG A 126 -2.72 -4.90 -11.33
N ILE A 127 -3.62 -4.00 -11.73
CA ILE A 127 -5.02 -3.96 -11.30
C ILE A 127 -5.91 -4.11 -12.54
N GLY A 128 -6.75 -5.13 -12.57
CA GLY A 128 -7.79 -5.28 -13.60
C GLY A 128 -9.06 -4.54 -13.22
N TYR A 129 -9.48 -3.54 -14.00
CA TYR A 129 -10.69 -2.75 -13.79
C TYR A 129 -11.48 -2.51 -15.08
N LYS A 130 -12.79 -2.79 -15.05
CA LYS A 130 -13.72 -2.53 -16.18
C LYS A 130 -13.17 -3.05 -17.51
N GLY A 131 -12.70 -4.30 -17.50
CA GLY A 131 -12.16 -4.95 -18.68
C GLY A 131 -10.72 -4.59 -19.05
N LYS A 132 -10.10 -3.59 -18.40
CA LYS A 132 -8.76 -3.06 -18.73
C LYS A 132 -7.75 -3.35 -17.63
N ASP A 133 -6.51 -3.53 -18.02
CA ASP A 133 -5.39 -3.64 -17.09
C ASP A 133 -4.72 -2.30 -16.88
N MET A 134 -4.62 -1.91 -15.61
CA MET A 134 -3.82 -0.82 -15.13
C MET A 134 -2.51 -1.38 -14.58
N LYS A 135 -1.39 -1.06 -15.23
CA LYS A 135 -0.05 -1.41 -14.73
C LYS A 135 0.34 -0.42 -13.63
N ILE A 136 0.93 -0.95 -12.58
CA ILE A 136 1.43 -0.18 -11.44
C ILE A 136 2.96 -0.28 -11.47
N PRO A 137 3.68 0.84 -11.38
CA PRO A 137 5.13 0.80 -11.29
C PRO A 137 5.60 0.02 -10.07
N VAL A 138 6.63 -0.81 -10.26
CA VAL A 138 7.39 -1.45 -9.18
C VAL A 138 8.87 -1.19 -9.39
N GLY A 139 9.64 -1.12 -8.30
CA GLY A 139 11.07 -0.94 -8.37
C GLY A 139 11.81 -2.21 -8.81
N PRO A 140 13.15 -2.14 -8.98
CA PRO A 140 13.98 -3.24 -9.49
C PRO A 140 13.89 -4.55 -8.69
N ALA A 141 13.57 -4.46 -7.40
CA ALA A 141 13.39 -5.59 -6.50
C ALA A 141 11.94 -6.11 -6.45
N GLY A 142 11.05 -5.64 -7.34
CA GLY A 142 9.62 -5.94 -7.30
C GLY A 142 8.85 -5.16 -6.22
N LEU A 143 9.52 -4.20 -5.54
CA LEU A 143 8.94 -3.33 -4.51
C LEU A 143 9.21 -1.87 -4.89
N GLY A 144 8.24 -0.99 -4.67
CA GLY A 144 8.46 0.45 -4.77
C GLY A 144 9.21 1.00 -3.54
N THR A 145 9.46 2.30 -3.54
CA THR A 145 10.29 2.96 -2.54
C THR A 145 9.74 2.76 -1.12
N PHE A 146 8.44 2.99 -0.93
CA PHE A 146 7.83 2.89 0.41
C PHE A 146 7.73 1.43 0.86
N ALA A 147 7.22 0.54 0.00
CA ALA A 147 7.10 -0.89 0.27
C ALA A 147 8.44 -1.51 0.66
N ASN A 148 9.51 -1.19 -0.08
CA ASN A 148 10.84 -1.72 0.19
C ASN A 148 11.37 -1.28 1.56
N VAL A 149 11.25 0.01 1.89
CA VAL A 149 11.75 0.51 3.17
C VAL A 149 10.93 -0.06 4.33
N VAL A 150 9.59 -0.01 4.28
CA VAL A 150 8.79 -0.49 5.42
C VAL A 150 8.89 -2.00 5.60
N GLN A 151 9.05 -2.77 4.53
CA GLN A 151 9.34 -4.21 4.63
C GLN A 151 10.66 -4.45 5.35
N ARG A 152 11.75 -3.78 4.94
CA ARG A 152 13.07 -3.88 5.59
C ARG A 152 12.99 -3.51 7.07
N GLU A 153 12.34 -2.40 7.38
CA GLU A 153 12.21 -1.91 8.76
C GLU A 153 11.45 -2.88 9.65
N ILE A 154 10.32 -3.41 9.18
CA ILE A 154 9.52 -4.36 9.96
C ILE A 154 10.26 -5.69 10.10
N LEU A 155 10.79 -6.23 9.00
CA LEU A 155 11.51 -7.51 9.03
C LEU A 155 12.73 -7.43 9.95
N GLY A 156 13.54 -6.38 9.84
CA GLY A 156 14.72 -6.19 10.68
C GLY A 156 14.37 -6.11 12.18
N ARG A 157 13.21 -5.55 12.54
CA ARG A 157 12.73 -5.55 13.94
C ARG A 157 12.24 -6.91 14.38
N GLN A 158 11.54 -7.63 13.52
CA GLN A 158 11.07 -8.99 13.78
C GLN A 158 12.22 -9.97 13.99
N THR A 159 13.32 -9.83 13.24
CA THR A 159 14.50 -10.69 13.33
C THR A 159 15.53 -10.24 14.37
N GLY A 160 15.37 -9.04 14.94
CA GLY A 160 16.28 -8.47 15.92
C GLY A 160 17.53 -7.78 15.33
N GLU A 161 17.64 -7.70 14.01
CA GLU A 161 18.69 -6.91 13.32
C GLU A 161 18.57 -5.42 13.63
N ILE A 162 17.33 -4.93 13.77
CA ILE A 162 17.00 -3.56 14.19
C ILE A 162 16.40 -3.64 15.61
N PRO A 163 17.05 -3.05 16.63
CA PRO A 163 16.50 -3.03 17.98
C PRO A 163 15.13 -2.35 18.03
N SER A 164 14.17 -2.99 18.69
CA SER A 164 12.83 -2.45 18.91
C SER A 164 12.17 -3.11 20.12
N ASP A 165 11.33 -2.34 20.79
CA ASP A 165 10.40 -2.74 21.85
C ASP A 165 9.19 -3.53 21.34
N TRP A 166 8.97 -3.59 20.02
CA TRP A 166 7.90 -4.39 19.42
C TRP A 166 8.16 -5.90 19.46
N ALA A 167 9.44 -6.29 19.52
CA ALA A 167 9.85 -7.68 19.55
C ALA A 167 10.15 -8.11 20.99
N VAL A 168 9.50 -9.19 21.44
CA VAL A 168 9.75 -9.80 22.75
C VAL A 168 10.67 -11.00 22.55
N VAL A 169 11.80 -11.02 23.25
CA VAL A 169 12.69 -12.20 23.31
C VAL A 169 11.99 -13.26 24.16
N LEU A 170 11.70 -14.41 23.55
CA LEU A 170 11.10 -15.57 24.20
C LEU A 170 12.15 -16.45 24.90
#